data_AF-A0A9E0HB33-F1
#
_entry.id   AF-A0A9E0HB33-F1
#
_cell.length_a   1.000
_cell.length_b   1.000
_cell.length_c   1.000
_cell.angle_alpha   90.00
_cell.angle_beta   90.00
_cell.angle_gamma   90.00
#
_symmetry.space_group_name_H-M   'P 1'
#
loop_
_entity.id
_entity.type
_entity.pdbx_description
1 polymer ?
#
loop_
_entity_poly.entity_id
_entity_poly.type
_entity_poly.pdbx_seq_one_letter_code
_entity_poly.pdbx_strand_id
1 'polypeptide(L)'
;AAPLAATRADAAARAATARGEAAREPRAAAVAARWPALAEALDELAARGDELARARAQLDHLVPALIAAEADATRAADARTVAADAVEVARQRDDAAQAATAAAPLGPAQATLDLRDRQLQAWLAVDQLAAAARGRAAARTARAADAARAVDEAEAAEATAAAARGRAATAATALAEAQDALTRLRTALGLDGLRAELREGEACPLCGATEHPWRHDARLDRLVADQAARVATLVAAVADEERAGQAAAVAAAEARGRAAADAREAARLTDALAADAAAWRGAVAELGQLALHRAPESADAAAWSGAGLAAARAAHAAAASARDEALARARAAQDTHAAVLAALHALDLARTAADTAAARAAALAADQAALARARDAAGAARARAEGAARAILPPGSEPALAAPAELARTLGAAVDAWRAAVARAEADERLAAEADAALAALAPLGADLRASAAAAAAAAAADEATLATARRDRAGLLDGLATDVARDRLASAVAAATADAEARAATATAAEREAAAAAATADAATTAAIETASAAEA
;
A
#
# COMPACT_ATOMS: atom_id res chain seq x y z
N ALA A 1 -43.13 -24.08 -51.37
CA ALA A 1 -44.60 -23.91 -51.34
C ALA A 1 -45.22 -23.84 -52.75
N ALA A 2 -44.72 -22.98 -53.65
CA ALA A 2 -45.27 -22.80 -55.01
C ALA A 2 -45.38 -24.07 -55.90
N PRO A 3 -44.38 -24.99 -55.95
CA PRO A 3 -44.49 -26.19 -56.79
C PRO A 3 -45.47 -27.24 -56.26
N LEU A 4 -45.74 -27.26 -54.95
CA LEU A 4 -46.71 -28.17 -54.31
C LEU A 4 -48.16 -27.72 -54.51
N ALA A 5 -48.41 -26.40 -54.53
CA ALA A 5 -49.74 -25.86 -54.81
C ALA A 5 -50.17 -26.13 -56.27
N ALA A 6 -49.23 -26.02 -57.22
CA ALA A 6 -49.48 -26.31 -58.63
C ALA A 6 -49.76 -27.80 -58.88
N THR A 7 -49.01 -28.69 -58.23
CA THR A 7 -49.26 -30.14 -58.31
C THR A 7 -50.56 -30.56 -57.64
N ARG A 8 -50.99 -29.87 -56.56
CA ARG A 8 -52.31 -30.09 -55.95
C ARG A 8 -53.46 -29.64 -56.82
N ALA A 9 -53.37 -28.46 -57.42
CA ALA A 9 -54.39 -27.96 -58.33
C ALA A 9 -54.56 -28.92 -59.53
N ASP A 10 -53.44 -29.42 -60.07
CA ASP A 10 -53.46 -30.39 -61.17
C ASP A 10 -54.01 -31.76 -60.74
N ALA A 11 -53.65 -32.25 -59.54
CA ALA A 11 -54.19 -33.49 -58.99
C ALA A 11 -55.70 -33.39 -58.68
N ALA A 12 -56.17 -32.28 -58.13
CA ALA A 12 -57.58 -32.03 -57.85
C ALA A 12 -58.41 -31.93 -59.14
N ALA A 13 -57.88 -31.25 -60.16
CA ALA A 13 -58.49 -31.19 -61.48
C ALA A 13 -58.57 -32.58 -62.13
N ARG A 14 -57.50 -33.38 -62.08
CA ARG A 14 -57.49 -34.76 -62.60
C ARG A 14 -58.43 -35.69 -61.82
N ALA A 15 -58.54 -35.53 -60.50
CA ALA A 15 -59.48 -36.29 -59.68
C ALA A 15 -60.94 -35.92 -59.95
N ALA A 16 -61.23 -34.67 -60.31
CA ALA A 16 -62.56 -34.25 -60.78
C ALA A 16 -62.89 -34.87 -62.15
N THR A 17 -61.92 -34.94 -63.06
CA THR A 17 -62.06 -35.62 -64.35
C THR A 17 -62.28 -37.12 -64.20
N ALA A 18 -61.48 -37.80 -63.36
CA ALA A 18 -61.64 -39.23 -63.07
C ALA A 18 -63.00 -39.53 -62.40
N ARG A 19 -63.54 -38.61 -61.58
CA ARG A 19 -64.91 -38.69 -61.05
C ARG A 19 -65.96 -38.67 -62.16
N GLY A 20 -65.78 -37.81 -63.16
CA GLY A 20 -66.67 -37.70 -64.31
C GLY A 20 -66.65 -38.93 -65.23
N GLU A 21 -65.49 -39.60 -65.35
CA GLU A 21 -65.33 -40.82 -66.14
C GLU A 21 -65.81 -42.07 -65.39
N ALA A 22 -65.46 -42.21 -64.11
CA ALA A 22 -65.91 -43.32 -63.27
C ALA A 22 -67.44 -43.38 -63.22
N ALA A 23 -68.15 -42.26 -63.20
CA ALA A 23 -69.62 -42.22 -63.20
C ALA A 23 -70.32 -42.86 -64.43
N ARG A 24 -69.57 -43.23 -65.50
CA ARG A 24 -70.12 -43.77 -66.76
C ARG A 24 -70.08 -45.30 -66.87
N GLU A 25 -69.48 -46.03 -65.93
CA GLU A 25 -69.41 -47.51 -65.96
C GLU A 25 -70.42 -48.21 -65.01
N PRO A 26 -70.94 -49.41 -65.30
CA PRO A 26 -71.81 -50.15 -64.38
C PRO A 26 -71.12 -50.58 -63.06
N ARG A 27 -69.79 -50.65 -63.04
CA ARG A 27 -68.99 -50.85 -61.81
C ARG A 27 -68.86 -49.59 -60.95
N ALA A 28 -69.30 -48.44 -61.46
CA ALA A 28 -69.24 -47.15 -60.78
C ALA A 28 -70.08 -47.06 -59.52
N ALA A 29 -71.21 -47.75 -59.42
CA ALA A 29 -72.11 -47.61 -58.27
C ALA A 29 -71.46 -48.09 -56.95
N ALA A 30 -70.70 -49.19 -57.01
CA ALA A 30 -69.98 -49.73 -55.85
C ALA A 30 -68.76 -48.86 -55.46
N VAL A 31 -68.07 -48.29 -56.46
CA VAL A 31 -66.94 -47.37 -56.25
C VAL A 31 -67.43 -46.00 -55.76
N ALA A 32 -68.52 -45.48 -56.31
CA ALA A 32 -69.12 -44.19 -55.97
C ALA A 32 -69.66 -44.17 -54.54
N ALA A 33 -70.22 -45.28 -54.03
CA ALA A 33 -70.66 -45.38 -52.64
C ALA A 33 -69.48 -45.32 -51.64
N ARG A 34 -68.28 -45.74 -52.05
CA ARG A 34 -67.06 -45.73 -51.23
C ARG A 34 -66.16 -44.51 -51.48
N TRP A 35 -66.47 -43.74 -52.52
CA TRP A 35 -65.69 -42.58 -52.94
C TRP A 35 -65.65 -41.44 -51.91
N PRO A 36 -66.74 -41.08 -51.19
CA PRO A 36 -66.69 -40.05 -50.16
C PRO A 36 -65.72 -40.40 -49.03
N ALA A 37 -65.72 -41.65 -48.58
CA ALA A 37 -64.80 -42.12 -47.54
C ALA A 37 -63.34 -42.11 -48.00
N LEU A 38 -63.06 -42.42 -49.28
CA LEU A 38 -61.73 -42.28 -49.85
C LEU A 38 -61.32 -40.81 -50.02
N ALA A 39 -62.22 -39.95 -50.48
CA ALA A 39 -61.96 -38.53 -50.64
C ALA A 39 -61.67 -37.86 -49.28
N GLU A 40 -62.45 -38.17 -48.25
CA GLU A 40 -62.21 -37.71 -46.88
C GLU A 40 -60.88 -38.23 -46.33
N ALA A 41 -60.55 -39.50 -46.57
CA ALA A 41 -59.25 -40.06 -46.18
C ALA A 41 -58.06 -39.44 -46.95
N LEU A 42 -58.25 -39.05 -48.20
CA LEU A 42 -57.24 -38.37 -49.02
C LEU A 42 -57.08 -36.90 -48.64
N ASP A 43 -58.17 -36.20 -48.30
CA ASP A 43 -58.14 -34.83 -47.77
C ASP A 43 -57.50 -34.80 -46.37
N GLU A 44 -57.83 -35.77 -45.50
CA GLU A 44 -57.15 -35.97 -44.22
C GLU A 44 -55.66 -36.23 -44.44
N LEU A 45 -55.30 -37.13 -45.37
CA LEU A 45 -53.90 -37.42 -45.69
C LEU A 45 -53.16 -36.18 -46.25
N ALA A 46 -53.80 -35.37 -47.08
CA ALA A 46 -53.22 -34.16 -47.64
C ALA A 46 -52.99 -33.09 -46.56
N ALA A 47 -53.97 -32.88 -45.67
CA ALA A 47 -53.85 -31.99 -44.53
C ALA A 47 -52.74 -32.44 -43.57
N ARG A 48 -52.65 -33.75 -43.30
CA ARG A 48 -51.56 -34.35 -42.52
C ARG A 48 -50.22 -34.26 -43.23
N GLY A 49 -50.17 -34.34 -44.56
CA GLY A 49 -48.97 -34.10 -45.35
C GLY A 49 -48.45 -32.67 -45.22
N ASP A 50 -49.34 -31.67 -45.18
CA ASP A 50 -48.97 -30.27 -44.90
C ASP A 50 -48.53 -30.04 -43.47
N GLU A 51 -49.18 -30.67 -42.51
CA GLU A 51 -48.71 -30.68 -41.11
C GLU A 51 -47.32 -31.30 -41.02
N LEU A 52 -47.06 -32.42 -41.70
CA LEU A 52 -45.79 -33.12 -41.64
C LEU A 52 -44.67 -32.37 -42.37
N ALA A 53 -44.98 -31.70 -43.48
CA ALA A 53 -44.04 -30.81 -44.17
C ALA A 53 -43.67 -29.59 -43.32
N ARG A 54 -44.65 -28.96 -42.64
CA ARG A 54 -44.41 -27.87 -41.69
C ARG A 54 -43.62 -28.35 -40.47
N ALA A 55 -43.98 -29.51 -39.94
CA ALA A 55 -43.27 -30.15 -38.84
C ALA A 55 -41.82 -30.47 -39.25
N ARG A 56 -41.58 -30.97 -40.47
CA ARG A 56 -40.22 -31.21 -40.96
C ARG A 56 -39.41 -29.92 -41.10
N ALA A 57 -39.99 -28.87 -41.66
CA ALA A 57 -39.32 -27.56 -41.72
C ALA A 57 -39.00 -27.01 -40.31
N GLN A 58 -39.88 -27.26 -39.32
CA GLN A 58 -39.57 -26.98 -37.92
C GLN A 58 -38.42 -27.86 -37.39
N LEU A 59 -38.40 -29.16 -37.70
CA LEU A 59 -37.31 -30.08 -37.31
C LEU A 59 -35.96 -29.64 -37.85
N ASP A 60 -35.88 -29.28 -39.14
CA ASP A 60 -34.65 -28.81 -39.78
C ASP A 60 -34.10 -27.56 -39.08
N HIS A 61 -34.97 -26.72 -38.53
CA HIS A 61 -34.58 -25.57 -37.72
C HIS A 61 -34.26 -25.93 -36.25
N LEU A 62 -34.95 -26.93 -35.68
CA LEU A 62 -34.81 -27.34 -34.28
C LEU A 62 -33.56 -28.20 -34.04
N VAL A 63 -33.10 -29.00 -35.01
CA VAL A 63 -31.94 -29.89 -34.86
C VAL A 63 -30.66 -29.09 -34.54
N PRO A 64 -30.28 -28.04 -35.29
CA PRO A 64 -29.14 -27.19 -34.91
C PRO A 64 -29.32 -26.53 -33.53
N ALA A 65 -30.56 -26.13 -33.18
CA ALA A 65 -30.86 -25.53 -31.89
C ALA A 65 -30.73 -26.52 -30.72
N LEU A 66 -31.07 -27.79 -30.91
CA LEU A 66 -30.88 -28.87 -29.95
C LEU A 66 -29.41 -29.17 -29.72
N ILE A 67 -28.64 -29.32 -30.80
CA ILE A 67 -27.19 -29.54 -30.71
C ILE A 67 -26.53 -28.35 -29.96
N ALA A 68 -26.93 -27.12 -30.29
CA ALA A 68 -26.44 -25.94 -29.60
C ALA A 68 -26.86 -25.92 -28.12
N ALA A 69 -28.10 -26.27 -27.79
CA ALA A 69 -28.60 -26.31 -26.42
C ALA A 69 -27.94 -27.40 -25.57
N GLU A 70 -27.65 -28.56 -26.14
CA GLU A 70 -26.94 -29.65 -25.45
C GLU A 70 -25.47 -29.30 -25.23
N ALA A 71 -24.83 -28.66 -26.21
CA ALA A 71 -23.49 -28.10 -26.05
C ALA A 71 -23.46 -26.98 -24.99
N ASP A 72 -24.46 -26.10 -24.96
CA ASP A 72 -24.62 -25.06 -23.94
C ASP A 72 -24.83 -25.68 -22.54
N ALA A 73 -25.66 -26.71 -22.43
CA ALA A 73 -25.90 -27.41 -21.16
C ALA A 73 -24.63 -28.08 -20.63
N THR A 74 -23.86 -28.73 -21.52
CA THR A 74 -22.57 -29.32 -21.17
C THR A 74 -21.57 -28.26 -20.71
N ARG A 75 -21.42 -27.17 -21.49
CA ARG A 75 -20.56 -26.04 -21.11
C ARG A 75 -20.96 -25.43 -19.77
N ALA A 76 -22.26 -25.30 -19.50
CA ALA A 76 -22.75 -24.76 -18.25
C ALA A 76 -22.52 -25.71 -17.06
N ALA A 77 -22.62 -27.03 -17.26
CA ALA A 77 -22.28 -28.03 -16.26
C ALA A 77 -20.77 -28.03 -15.93
N ASP A 78 -19.92 -27.94 -16.94
CA ASP A 78 -18.47 -27.82 -16.77
C ASP A 78 -18.11 -26.52 -16.04
N ALA A 79 -18.68 -25.39 -16.46
CA ALA A 79 -18.49 -24.08 -15.82
C ALA A 79 -18.93 -24.10 -14.35
N ARG A 80 -20.04 -24.78 -14.02
CA ARG A 80 -20.50 -24.95 -12.64
C ARG A 80 -19.52 -25.77 -11.80
N THR A 81 -18.95 -26.84 -12.36
CA THR A 81 -17.95 -27.67 -11.66
C THR A 81 -16.69 -26.86 -11.38
N VAL A 82 -16.15 -26.16 -12.40
CA VAL A 82 -14.98 -25.28 -12.25
C VAL A 82 -15.24 -24.17 -11.21
N ALA A 83 -16.43 -23.55 -11.24
CA ALA A 83 -16.79 -22.53 -10.27
C ALA A 83 -16.92 -23.08 -8.84
N ALA A 84 -17.42 -24.32 -8.68
CA ALA A 84 -17.52 -24.97 -7.37
C ALA A 84 -16.13 -25.28 -6.79
N ASP A 85 -15.21 -25.81 -7.61
CA ASP A 85 -13.83 -26.07 -7.21
C ASP A 85 -13.10 -24.76 -6.85
N ALA A 86 -13.32 -23.68 -7.62
CA ALA A 86 -12.76 -22.36 -7.33
C ALA A 86 -13.26 -21.80 -5.98
N VAL A 87 -14.53 -22.00 -5.64
CA VAL A 87 -15.08 -21.61 -4.32
C VAL A 87 -14.42 -22.39 -3.20
N GLU A 88 -14.20 -23.69 -3.36
CA GLU A 88 -13.56 -24.52 -2.33
C GLU A 88 -12.11 -24.11 -2.09
N VAL A 89 -11.32 -23.91 -3.16
CA VAL A 89 -9.95 -23.40 -3.06
C VAL A 89 -9.92 -22.01 -2.42
N ALA A 90 -10.86 -21.13 -2.78
CA ALA A 90 -10.95 -19.79 -2.18
C ALA A 90 -11.26 -19.86 -0.68
N ARG A 91 -12.17 -20.75 -0.24
CA ARG A 91 -12.49 -20.96 1.18
C ARG A 91 -11.31 -21.46 1.98
N GLN A 92 -10.59 -22.46 1.47
CA GLN A 92 -9.39 -22.98 2.14
C GLN A 92 -8.32 -21.89 2.31
N ARG A 93 -8.18 -21.00 1.33
CA ARG A 93 -7.30 -19.83 1.42
C ARG A 93 -7.80 -18.82 2.46
N ASP A 94 -9.10 -18.54 2.51
CA ASP A 94 -9.70 -17.63 3.50
C ASP A 94 -9.51 -18.16 4.92
N ASP A 95 -9.79 -19.45 5.16
CA ASP A 95 -9.58 -20.10 6.46
C ASP A 95 -8.11 -20.01 6.90
N ALA A 96 -7.16 -20.25 5.98
CA ALA A 96 -5.74 -20.10 6.25
C ALA A 96 -5.34 -18.64 6.56
N ALA A 97 -5.92 -17.67 5.84
CA ALA A 97 -5.67 -16.25 6.05
C ALA A 97 -6.28 -15.72 7.37
N GLN A 98 -7.47 -16.20 7.74
CA GLN A 98 -8.11 -15.93 9.03
C GLN A 98 -7.29 -16.53 10.18
N ALA A 99 -6.81 -17.77 10.05
CA ALA A 99 -5.92 -18.39 11.03
C ALA A 99 -4.61 -17.60 11.19
N ALA A 100 -4.00 -17.16 10.08
CA ALA A 100 -2.79 -16.34 10.10
C ALA A 100 -3.00 -14.96 10.77
N THR A 101 -4.18 -14.36 10.59
CA THR A 101 -4.58 -13.10 11.26
C THR A 101 -4.82 -13.31 12.75
N ALA A 102 -5.48 -14.41 13.13
CA ALA A 102 -5.70 -14.77 14.52
C ALA A 102 -4.38 -15.02 15.28
N ALA A 103 -3.36 -15.56 14.61
CA ALA A 103 -2.03 -15.77 15.17
C ALA A 103 -1.22 -14.47 15.39
N ALA A 104 -1.57 -13.37 14.72
CA ALA A 104 -0.89 -12.08 14.84
C ALA A 104 -1.91 -10.92 14.90
N PRO A 105 -2.66 -10.83 16.01
CA PRO A 105 -3.75 -9.88 16.12
C PRO A 105 -3.24 -8.43 16.18
N LEU A 106 -3.87 -7.55 15.39
CA LEU A 106 -3.51 -6.13 15.31
C LEU A 106 -3.67 -5.38 16.64
N GLY A 107 -4.71 -5.71 17.41
CA GLY A 107 -5.00 -5.05 18.69
C GLY A 107 -3.84 -5.15 19.70
N PRO A 108 -3.37 -6.36 20.04
CA PRO A 108 -2.19 -6.55 20.90
C PRO A 108 -0.90 -5.93 20.34
N ALA A 109 -0.70 -5.94 19.02
CA ALA A 109 0.46 -5.29 18.40
C ALA A 109 0.43 -3.77 18.59
N GLN A 110 -0.73 -3.14 18.38
CA GLN A 110 -0.93 -1.71 18.63
C GLN A 110 -0.75 -1.35 20.11
N ALA A 111 -1.36 -2.11 21.02
CA ALA A 111 -1.21 -1.89 22.46
C ALA A 111 0.26 -2.03 22.92
N THR A 112 1.02 -2.94 22.30
CA THR A 112 2.46 -3.07 22.54
C THR A 112 3.22 -1.83 22.06
N LEU A 113 2.91 -1.32 20.86
CA LEU A 113 3.52 -0.10 20.33
C LEU A 113 3.26 1.10 21.27
N ASP A 114 2.01 1.29 21.71
CA ASP A 114 1.64 2.40 22.61
C ASP A 114 2.33 2.29 23.97
N LEU A 115 2.55 1.07 24.47
CA LEU A 115 3.35 0.84 25.67
C LEU A 115 4.83 1.20 25.43
N ARG A 116 5.41 0.80 24.30
CA ARG A 116 6.82 1.10 23.98
C ARG A 116 7.06 2.56 23.70
N ASP A 117 6.09 3.28 23.12
CA ASP A 117 6.18 4.73 22.94
C ASP A 117 6.20 5.45 24.31
N ARG A 118 5.29 5.11 25.23
CA ARG A 118 5.32 5.65 26.60
C ARG A 118 6.65 5.38 27.31
N GLN A 119 7.19 4.16 27.16
CA GLN A 119 8.51 3.83 27.71
C GLN A 119 9.63 4.65 27.06
N LEU A 120 9.59 4.86 25.73
CA LEU A 120 10.56 5.69 25.02
C LEU A 120 10.52 7.14 25.52
N GLN A 121 9.33 7.73 25.68
CA GLN A 121 9.17 9.09 26.20
C GLN A 121 9.70 9.22 27.64
N ALA A 122 9.44 8.23 28.50
CA ALA A 122 9.97 8.22 29.85
C ALA A 122 11.52 8.15 29.86
N TRP A 123 12.13 7.33 29.01
CA TRP A 123 13.60 7.30 28.87
C TRP A 123 14.19 8.59 28.31
N LEU A 124 13.49 9.27 27.38
CA LEU A 124 13.91 10.59 26.89
C LEU A 124 13.90 11.64 28.01
N ALA A 125 12.87 11.65 28.85
CA ALA A 125 12.78 12.57 29.98
C ALA A 125 13.91 12.34 31.00
N VAL A 126 14.21 11.07 31.31
CA VAL A 126 15.36 10.67 32.13
C VAL A 126 16.64 11.23 31.53
N ASP A 127 16.96 10.91 30.27
CA ASP A 127 18.22 11.36 29.63
C ASP A 127 18.38 12.90 29.63
N GLN A 128 17.30 13.64 29.36
CA GLN A 128 17.28 15.11 29.43
C GLN A 128 17.59 15.64 30.83
N LEU A 129 17.04 15.02 31.89
CA LEU A 129 17.33 15.39 33.27
C LEU A 129 18.81 15.16 33.63
N ALA A 130 19.42 14.04 33.20
CA ALA A 130 20.86 13.81 33.39
C ALA A 130 21.72 14.81 32.63
N ALA A 131 21.34 15.17 31.40
CA ALA A 131 22.06 16.18 30.62
C ALA A 131 21.99 17.57 31.30
N ALA A 132 20.81 17.98 31.77
CA ALA A 132 20.62 19.24 32.47
C ALA A 132 21.39 19.28 33.80
N ALA A 133 21.35 18.20 34.59
CA ALA A 133 22.09 18.08 35.84
C ALA A 133 23.62 18.18 35.59
N ARG A 134 24.15 17.52 34.55
CA ARG A 134 25.57 17.65 34.17
C ARG A 134 25.96 19.09 33.82
N GLY A 135 25.14 19.76 33.00
CA GLY A 135 25.36 21.16 32.65
C GLY A 135 25.40 22.08 33.88
N ARG A 136 24.45 21.90 34.80
CA ARG A 136 24.41 22.67 36.06
C ARG A 136 25.55 22.34 37.01
N ALA A 137 25.97 21.08 37.11
CA ALA A 137 27.12 20.68 37.92
C ALA A 137 28.44 21.29 37.42
N ALA A 138 28.63 21.35 36.09
CA ALA A 138 29.76 22.04 35.48
C ALA A 138 29.72 23.55 35.75
N ALA A 139 28.56 24.19 35.57
CA ALA A 139 28.37 25.61 35.86
C ALA A 139 28.62 25.96 37.33
N ARG A 140 28.16 25.11 38.26
CA ARG A 140 28.39 25.28 39.71
C ARG A 140 29.88 25.24 40.04
N THR A 141 30.61 24.27 39.48
CA THR A 141 32.05 24.15 39.68
C THR A 141 32.79 25.38 39.15
N ALA A 142 32.42 25.86 37.96
CA ALA A 142 33.00 27.08 37.39
C ALA A 142 32.73 28.30 38.30
N ARG A 143 31.48 28.51 38.73
CA ARG A 143 31.12 29.62 39.63
C ARG A 143 31.81 29.56 40.98
N ALA A 144 31.98 28.37 41.55
CA ALA A 144 32.74 28.19 42.78
C ALA A 144 34.22 28.56 42.59
N ALA A 145 34.82 28.20 41.46
CA ALA A 145 36.19 28.59 41.13
C ALA A 145 36.33 30.10 40.88
N ASP A 146 35.34 30.72 40.23
CA ASP A 146 35.30 32.17 40.00
C ASP A 146 35.19 32.92 41.34
N ALA A 147 34.33 32.45 42.24
CA ALA A 147 34.19 32.99 43.59
C ALA A 147 35.51 32.91 44.38
N ALA A 148 36.21 31.77 44.32
CA ALA A 148 37.51 31.60 44.97
C ALA A 148 38.55 32.59 44.44
N ARG A 149 38.66 32.75 43.11
CA ARG A 149 39.57 33.74 42.51
C ARG A 149 39.24 35.17 42.91
N ALA A 150 37.96 35.51 43.01
CA ALA A 150 37.53 36.84 43.46
C ALA A 150 37.82 37.10 44.95
N VAL A 151 37.86 36.05 45.79
CA VAL A 151 38.36 36.15 47.17
C VAL A 151 39.86 36.46 47.18
N ASP A 152 40.66 35.71 46.41
CA ASP A 152 42.11 35.94 46.32
C ASP A 152 42.42 37.37 45.81
N GLU A 153 41.68 37.85 44.80
CA GLU A 153 41.77 39.24 44.29
C GLU A 153 41.44 40.27 45.38
N ALA A 154 40.40 40.01 46.18
CA ALA A 154 40.02 40.90 47.27
C ALA A 154 41.11 40.98 48.34
N GLU A 155 41.66 39.83 48.78
CA GLU A 155 42.73 39.78 49.77
C GLU A 155 44.00 40.49 49.28
N ALA A 156 44.37 40.32 48.02
CA ALA A 156 45.50 41.03 47.40
C ALA A 156 45.27 42.55 47.34
N ALA A 157 44.06 43.00 47.01
CA ALA A 157 43.70 44.41 47.00
C ALA A 157 43.66 45.01 48.42
N GLU A 158 43.21 44.26 49.43
CA GLU A 158 43.25 44.67 50.84
C GLU A 158 44.68 44.81 51.36
N ALA A 159 45.56 43.87 51.02
CA ALA A 159 46.99 43.95 51.34
C ALA A 159 47.63 45.19 50.70
N THR A 160 47.28 45.50 49.45
CA THR A 160 47.73 46.70 48.74
C THR A 160 47.22 47.98 49.43
N ALA A 161 45.94 48.02 49.82
CA ALA A 161 45.36 49.14 50.55
C ALA A 161 46.00 49.34 51.94
N ALA A 162 46.32 48.25 52.64
CA ALA A 162 47.03 48.29 53.92
C ALA A 162 48.46 48.84 53.74
N ALA A 163 49.19 48.38 52.71
CA ALA A 163 50.53 48.86 52.39
C ALA A 163 50.54 50.35 52.03
N ALA A 164 49.59 50.82 51.22
CA ALA A 164 49.44 52.23 50.87
C ALA A 164 49.15 53.11 52.10
N ARG A 165 48.26 52.66 53.01
CA ARG A 165 48.03 53.34 54.29
C ARG A 165 49.29 53.41 55.16
N GLY A 166 50.10 52.36 55.19
CA GLY A 166 51.38 52.36 55.89
C GLY A 166 52.38 53.37 55.32
N ARG A 167 52.47 53.47 53.98
CA ARG A 167 53.31 54.47 53.30
C ARG A 167 52.80 55.90 53.50
N ALA A 168 51.49 56.12 53.42
CA ALA A 168 50.87 57.42 53.71
C ALA A 168 51.17 57.88 55.15
N ALA A 169 51.03 56.99 56.14
CA ALA A 169 51.37 57.30 57.53
C ALA A 169 52.86 57.63 57.72
N THR A 170 53.74 56.91 57.04
CA THR A 170 55.19 57.19 57.05
C THR A 170 55.49 58.56 56.43
N ALA A 171 54.89 58.87 55.29
CA ALA A 171 55.02 60.16 54.62
C ALA A 171 54.46 61.31 55.45
N ALA A 172 53.35 61.09 56.18
CA ALA A 172 52.74 62.07 57.07
C ALA A 172 53.62 62.39 58.28
N THR A 173 54.27 61.39 58.88
CA THR A 173 55.27 61.61 59.94
C THR A 173 56.46 62.43 59.41
N ALA A 174 57.01 62.06 58.25
CA ALA A 174 58.09 62.81 57.63
C ALA A 174 57.68 64.25 57.26
N LEU A 175 56.42 64.45 56.85
CA LEU A 175 55.84 65.77 56.60
C LEU A 175 55.78 66.60 57.87
N ALA A 176 55.30 66.04 58.98
CA ALA A 176 55.21 66.73 60.26
C ALA A 176 56.60 67.16 60.76
N GLU A 177 57.59 66.27 60.71
CA GLU A 177 58.99 66.59 61.01
C GLU A 177 59.53 67.71 60.10
N ALA A 178 59.22 67.64 58.79
CA ALA A 178 59.66 68.63 57.84
C ALA A 178 59.01 70.01 58.06
N GLN A 179 57.74 70.05 58.48
CA GLN A 179 57.02 71.26 58.83
C GLN A 179 57.53 71.90 60.13
N ASP A 180 57.84 71.09 61.14
CA ASP A 180 58.46 71.56 62.37
C ASP A 180 59.85 72.17 62.09
N ALA A 181 60.69 71.47 61.32
CA ALA A 181 61.99 72.00 60.88
C ALA A 181 61.86 73.32 60.10
N LEU A 182 60.88 73.42 59.18
CA LEU A 182 60.61 74.67 58.45
C LEU A 182 60.18 75.80 59.39
N THR A 183 59.37 75.50 60.40
CA THR A 183 58.90 76.47 61.40
C THR A 183 60.08 77.01 62.23
N ARG A 184 60.99 76.13 62.65
CA ARG A 184 62.24 76.52 63.34
C ARG A 184 63.12 77.41 62.45
N LEU A 185 63.28 77.06 61.17
CA LEU A 185 64.06 77.85 60.20
C LEU A 185 63.44 79.23 59.97
N ARG A 186 62.11 79.32 59.81
CA ARG A 186 61.40 80.60 59.67
C ARG A 186 61.49 81.47 60.92
N THR A 187 61.44 80.84 62.10
CA THR A 187 61.63 81.55 63.37
C THR A 187 63.04 82.14 63.45
N ALA A 188 64.07 81.38 63.05
CA ALA A 188 65.45 81.87 62.97
C ALA A 188 65.61 83.00 61.94
N LEU A 189 64.89 82.94 60.81
CA LEU A 189 64.84 84.02 59.83
C LEU A 189 64.32 85.32 60.47
N GLY A 190 63.23 85.26 61.24
CA GLY A 190 62.68 86.42 61.96
C GLY A 190 63.60 87.07 63.01
N LEU A 191 64.78 86.52 63.30
CA LEU A 191 65.81 87.10 64.18
C LEU A 191 66.86 87.95 63.42
N ASP A 192 66.58 88.35 62.16
CA ASP A 192 67.48 89.15 61.30
C ASP A 192 68.13 90.34 62.02
N GLY A 193 67.34 91.11 62.78
CA GLY A 193 67.84 92.27 63.52
C GLY A 193 68.92 91.94 64.56
N LEU A 194 68.73 90.85 65.32
CA LEU A 194 69.72 90.38 66.30
C LEU A 194 70.94 89.75 65.62
N ARG A 195 70.78 89.17 64.42
CA ARG A 195 71.90 88.62 63.64
C ARG A 195 72.76 89.72 63.01
N ALA A 196 72.16 90.83 62.60
CA ALA A 196 72.86 91.99 62.05
C ALA A 196 73.75 92.70 63.08
N GLU A 197 73.42 92.59 64.37
CA GLU A 197 74.18 93.16 65.48
C GLU A 197 75.44 92.36 65.84
N LEU A 198 75.58 91.11 65.36
CA LEU A 198 76.74 90.25 65.65
C LEU A 198 78.01 90.73 64.93
N ARG A 199 79.10 90.85 65.69
CA ARG A 199 80.43 91.24 65.19
C ARG A 199 81.34 90.03 65.09
N GLU A 200 82.15 90.02 64.04
CA GLU A 200 83.06 88.91 63.76
C GLU A 200 84.12 88.76 64.86
N GLY A 201 84.24 87.57 65.43
CA GLY A 201 85.10 87.29 66.58
C GLY A 201 84.43 87.40 67.96
N GLU A 202 83.22 87.95 68.06
CA GLU A 202 82.43 87.93 69.30
C GLU A 202 81.68 86.60 69.45
N ALA A 203 81.61 86.04 70.65
CA ALA A 203 80.87 84.81 70.87
C ALA A 203 79.36 85.08 70.72
N CYS A 204 78.70 84.33 69.83
CA CYS A 204 77.26 84.44 69.66
C CYS A 204 76.54 84.12 70.98
N PRO A 205 75.62 84.96 71.47
CA PRO A 205 74.94 84.74 72.76
C PRO A 205 74.03 83.50 72.77
N LEU A 206 73.72 82.93 71.60
CA LEU A 206 72.88 81.73 71.49
C LEU A 206 73.67 80.42 71.39
N CYS A 207 74.86 80.43 70.78
CA CYS A 207 75.63 79.19 70.51
C CYS A 207 77.12 79.26 70.87
N GLY A 208 77.63 80.42 71.30
CA GLY A 208 79.02 80.61 71.71
C GLY A 208 80.04 80.62 70.57
N ALA A 209 79.64 80.37 69.32
CA ALA A 209 80.53 80.38 68.17
C ALA A 209 80.95 81.82 67.84
N THR A 210 82.24 82.01 67.53
CA THR A 210 82.83 83.30 67.11
C THR A 210 82.79 83.51 65.59
N GLU A 211 82.53 82.44 64.83
CA GLU A 211 82.21 82.49 63.42
C GLU A 211 80.68 82.55 63.25
N HIS A 212 80.19 83.50 62.45
CA HIS A 212 78.75 83.75 62.26
C HIS A 212 78.32 83.44 60.82
N PRO A 213 78.27 82.16 60.41
CA PRO A 213 77.95 81.78 59.02
C PRO A 213 76.54 82.18 58.57
N TRP A 214 75.70 82.68 59.47
CA TRP A 214 74.33 83.15 59.25
C TRP A 214 74.16 84.67 59.31
N ARG A 215 75.27 85.43 59.40
CA ARG A 215 75.29 86.91 59.42
C ARG A 215 74.89 87.52 58.06
N HIS A 216 75.03 86.76 56.98
CA HIS A 216 74.66 87.17 55.62
C HIS A 216 73.57 86.22 55.07
N ASP A 217 72.39 86.78 54.79
CA ASP A 217 71.09 86.08 54.75
C ASP A 217 70.92 84.97 53.70
N ALA A 218 71.67 85.01 52.59
CA ALA A 218 71.42 84.17 51.41
C ALA A 218 71.50 82.64 51.65
N ARG A 219 72.24 82.18 52.67
CA ARG A 219 72.32 80.74 53.00
C ARG A 219 71.09 80.24 53.76
N LEU A 220 70.53 81.05 54.65
CA LEU A 220 69.35 80.69 55.42
C LEU A 220 68.10 80.70 54.54
N ASP A 221 67.98 81.69 53.64
CA ASP A 221 66.90 81.75 52.65
C ASP A 221 66.85 80.48 51.77
N ARG A 222 68.02 80.00 51.35
CA ARG A 222 68.12 78.77 50.57
C ARG A 222 67.64 77.55 51.36
N LEU A 223 68.03 77.42 52.63
CA LEU A 223 67.56 76.32 53.48
C LEU A 223 66.05 76.39 53.73
N VAL A 224 65.48 77.58 53.90
CA VAL A 224 64.02 77.76 54.01
C VAL A 224 63.33 77.34 52.70
N ALA A 225 63.87 77.73 51.54
CA ALA A 225 63.32 77.36 50.23
C ALA A 225 63.40 75.85 49.99
N ASP A 226 64.56 75.23 50.25
CA ASP A 226 64.77 73.78 50.08
C ASP A 226 63.85 72.98 51.02
N GLN A 227 63.70 73.43 52.27
CA GLN A 227 62.82 72.78 53.23
C GLN A 227 61.33 72.97 52.87
N ALA A 228 60.94 74.13 52.35
CA ALA A 228 59.59 74.37 51.84
C ALA A 228 59.27 73.50 50.62
N ALA A 229 60.23 73.31 49.70
CA ALA A 229 60.11 72.39 48.59
C ALA A 229 59.96 70.94 49.08
N ARG A 230 60.74 70.52 50.08
CA ARG A 230 60.60 69.19 50.71
C ARG A 230 59.21 68.99 51.33
N VAL A 231 58.67 69.99 52.04
CA VAL A 231 57.31 69.95 52.57
C VAL A 231 56.29 69.79 51.45
N ALA A 232 56.38 70.56 50.37
CA ALA A 232 55.47 70.44 49.22
C ALA A 232 55.51 69.04 48.58
N THR A 233 56.70 68.47 48.40
CA THR A 233 56.87 67.10 47.91
C THR A 233 56.23 66.07 48.83
N LEU A 234 56.39 66.21 50.16
CA LEU A 234 55.80 65.30 51.14
C LEU A 234 54.28 65.42 51.22
N VAL A 235 53.72 66.63 51.07
CA VAL A 235 52.26 66.84 50.94
C VAL A 235 51.72 66.08 49.73
N ALA A 236 52.38 66.20 48.58
CA ALA A 236 51.99 65.46 47.37
C ALA A 236 52.09 63.94 47.58
N ALA A 237 53.18 63.46 48.20
CA ALA A 237 53.37 62.04 48.48
C ALA A 237 52.29 61.45 49.41
N VAL A 238 51.87 62.18 50.45
CA VAL A 238 50.75 61.76 51.32
C VAL A 238 49.46 61.65 50.50
N ALA A 239 49.12 62.68 49.74
CA ALA A 239 47.90 62.68 48.93
C ALA A 239 47.89 61.58 47.86
N ASP A 240 49.05 61.26 47.27
CA ASP A 240 49.20 60.18 46.29
C ASP A 240 48.98 58.81 46.92
N GLU A 241 49.58 58.55 48.09
CA GLU A 241 49.44 57.28 48.80
C GLU A 241 48.04 57.08 49.37
N GLU A 242 47.38 58.16 49.83
CA GLU A 242 45.97 58.11 50.25
C GLU A 242 45.04 57.76 49.08
N ARG A 243 45.25 58.38 47.91
CA ARG A 243 44.50 58.05 46.68
C ARG A 243 44.73 56.61 46.26
N ALA A 244 45.98 56.13 46.30
CA ALA A 244 46.31 54.74 46.00
C ALA A 244 45.62 53.77 46.99
N GLY A 245 45.62 54.10 48.28
CA GLY A 245 44.94 53.33 49.32
C GLY A 245 43.42 53.28 49.12
N GLN A 246 42.79 54.40 48.77
CA GLN A 246 41.36 54.46 48.48
C GLN A 246 40.99 53.66 47.22
N ALA A 247 41.77 53.78 46.14
CA ALA A 247 41.56 53.01 44.92
C ALA A 247 41.67 51.49 45.18
N ALA A 248 42.67 51.06 45.95
CA ALA A 248 42.83 49.66 46.33
C ALA A 248 41.68 49.17 47.24
N ALA A 249 41.18 50.00 48.14
CA ALA A 249 40.02 49.66 48.97
C ALA A 249 38.72 49.50 48.16
N VAL A 250 38.52 50.32 47.14
CA VAL A 250 37.39 50.17 46.19
C VAL A 250 37.54 48.86 45.42
N ALA A 251 38.72 48.56 44.88
CA ALA A 251 38.98 47.32 44.16
C ALA A 251 38.72 46.07 45.04
N ALA A 252 39.12 46.11 46.32
CA ALA A 252 38.81 45.05 47.28
C ALA A 252 37.30 44.88 47.53
N ALA A 253 36.56 46.00 47.66
CA ALA A 253 35.11 45.96 47.84
C ALA A 253 34.39 45.36 46.61
N GLU A 254 34.82 45.73 45.40
CA GLU A 254 34.29 45.18 44.15
C GLU A 254 34.57 43.69 44.01
N ALA A 255 35.80 43.25 44.32
CA ALA A 255 36.18 41.84 44.29
C ALA A 255 35.36 41.01 45.28
N ARG A 256 35.16 41.49 46.52
CA ARG A 256 34.23 40.85 47.49
C ARG A 256 32.79 40.80 46.99
N GLY A 257 32.34 41.86 46.32
CA GLY A 257 31.02 41.92 45.69
C GLY A 257 30.83 40.83 44.64
N ARG A 258 31.82 40.62 43.77
CA ARG A 258 31.84 39.53 42.78
C ARG A 258 31.87 38.16 43.44
N ALA A 259 32.79 37.94 44.39
CA ALA A 259 32.90 36.69 45.14
C ALA A 259 31.56 36.28 45.78
N ALA A 260 30.89 37.23 46.44
CA ALA A 260 29.59 36.97 47.06
C ALA A 260 28.48 36.70 46.03
N ALA A 261 28.51 37.34 44.87
CA ALA A 261 27.55 37.09 43.79
C ALA A 261 27.73 35.69 43.19
N ASP A 262 28.96 35.30 42.85
CA ASP A 262 29.26 33.98 42.30
C ASP A 262 29.00 32.87 43.33
N ALA A 263 29.28 33.09 44.61
CA ALA A 263 28.95 32.15 45.68
C ALA A 263 27.43 31.93 45.83
N ARG A 264 26.62 33.00 45.73
CA ARG A 264 25.14 32.89 45.75
C ARG A 264 24.63 32.13 44.54
N GLU A 265 25.20 32.36 43.36
CA GLU A 265 24.81 31.64 42.15
C GLU A 265 25.20 30.14 42.23
N ALA A 266 26.39 29.82 42.75
CA ALA A 266 26.79 28.45 43.01
C ALA A 266 25.85 27.75 44.02
N ALA A 267 25.37 28.46 45.05
CA ALA A 267 24.37 27.95 45.98
C ALA A 267 23.02 27.66 45.28
N ARG A 268 22.51 28.59 44.47
CA ARG A 268 21.28 28.38 43.67
C ARG A 268 21.38 27.18 42.73
N LEU A 269 22.53 27.00 42.08
CA LEU A 269 22.78 25.84 41.23
C LEU A 269 22.81 24.54 42.04
N THR A 270 23.23 24.58 43.30
CA THR A 270 23.18 23.43 44.21
C THR A 270 21.73 23.02 44.52
N ASP A 271 20.87 24.00 44.82
CA ASP A 271 19.44 23.74 45.06
C ASP A 271 18.75 23.18 43.80
N ALA A 272 19.09 23.73 42.62
CA ALA A 272 18.58 23.23 41.34
C ALA A 272 19.03 21.79 41.06
N LEU A 273 20.28 21.42 41.37
CA LEU A 273 20.77 20.04 41.26
C LEU A 273 20.01 19.08 42.19
N ALA A 274 19.68 19.52 43.41
CA ALA A 274 18.88 18.71 44.33
C ALA A 274 17.46 18.46 43.79
N ALA A 275 16.84 19.48 43.17
CA ALA A 275 15.55 19.36 42.51
C ALA A 275 15.61 18.41 41.29
N ASP A 276 16.66 18.53 40.45
CA ASP A 276 16.90 17.61 39.34
C ASP A 276 17.07 16.17 39.81
N ALA A 277 17.81 15.95 40.89
CA ALA A 277 18.00 14.61 41.46
C ALA A 277 16.68 14.02 41.96
N ALA A 278 15.78 14.83 42.51
CA ALA A 278 14.45 14.38 42.89
C ALA A 278 13.57 14.04 41.67
N ALA A 279 13.56 14.91 40.66
CA ALA A 279 12.83 14.68 39.40
C ALA A 279 13.33 13.43 38.67
N TRP A 280 14.65 13.26 38.59
CA TRP A 280 15.29 12.07 38.03
C TRP A 280 14.85 10.81 38.75
N ARG A 281 14.89 10.78 40.09
CA ARG A 281 14.43 9.61 40.86
C ARG A 281 12.95 9.29 40.58
N GLY A 282 12.10 10.31 40.44
CA GLY A 282 10.70 10.14 40.05
C GLY A 282 10.57 9.47 38.68
N ALA A 283 11.24 10.02 37.66
CA ALA A 283 11.20 9.49 36.30
C ALA A 283 11.78 8.06 36.19
N VAL A 284 12.84 7.75 36.93
CA VAL A 284 13.40 6.38 37.01
C VAL A 284 12.44 5.40 37.70
N ALA A 285 11.73 5.83 38.73
CA ALA A 285 10.73 5.01 39.41
C ALA A 285 9.52 4.71 38.50
N GLU A 286 9.09 5.66 37.66
CA GLU A 286 8.04 5.45 36.66
C GLU A 286 8.42 4.39 35.61
N LEU A 287 9.71 4.24 35.32
CA LEU A 287 10.24 3.17 34.47
C LEU A 287 10.26 1.79 35.17
N GLY A 288 9.81 1.70 36.42
CA GLY A 288 9.87 0.48 37.24
C GLY A 288 11.28 0.07 37.60
N GLN A 289 12.26 0.95 37.40
CA GLN A 289 13.65 0.71 37.75
C GLN A 289 13.87 1.14 39.19
N LEU A 290 14.51 0.28 39.99
CA LEU A 290 14.99 0.70 41.30
C LEU A 290 16.04 1.78 41.07
N ALA A 291 15.81 2.96 41.65
CA ALA A 291 16.74 4.07 41.61
C ALA A 291 18.03 3.65 42.32
N LEU A 292 18.94 3.00 41.60
CA LEU A 292 20.33 2.90 42.02
C LEU A 292 20.81 4.32 42.28
N HIS A 293 21.52 4.53 43.39
CA HIS A 293 21.97 5.81 43.97
C HIS A 293 22.93 6.63 43.08
N ARG A 294 22.72 6.67 41.76
CA ARG A 294 23.53 7.44 40.83
C ARG A 294 23.01 8.87 40.83
N ALA A 295 23.89 9.81 41.10
CA ALA A 295 23.61 11.22 40.90
C ALA A 295 23.40 11.47 39.39
N PRO A 296 22.34 12.19 38.96
CA PRO A 296 22.04 12.40 37.54
C PRO A 296 23.16 13.10 36.77
N GLU A 297 24.02 13.85 37.46
CA GLU A 297 25.19 14.51 36.90
C GLU A 297 26.40 13.57 36.69
N SER A 298 26.32 12.31 37.13
CA SER A 298 27.44 11.36 37.00
C SER A 298 27.57 10.81 35.58
N ALA A 299 28.79 10.44 35.18
CA ALA A 299 29.04 9.75 33.92
C ALA A 299 28.29 8.40 33.84
N ASP A 300 28.17 7.69 34.96
CA ASP A 300 27.46 6.41 35.05
C ASP A 300 25.94 6.55 34.87
N ALA A 301 25.34 7.64 35.34
CA ALA A 301 23.93 7.94 35.09
C ALA A 301 23.68 8.20 33.60
N ALA A 302 24.58 8.94 32.96
CA ALA A 302 24.49 9.24 31.53
C ALA A 302 24.71 8.01 30.63
N ALA A 303 25.69 7.16 30.95
CA ALA A 303 25.91 5.92 30.21
C ALA A 303 24.69 4.99 30.34
N TRP A 304 24.09 4.95 31.53
CA TRP A 304 22.89 4.16 31.80
C TRP A 304 21.64 4.70 31.09
N SER A 305 21.36 6.01 31.15
CA SER A 305 20.23 6.61 30.42
C SER A 305 20.39 6.44 28.92
N GLY A 306 21.61 6.63 28.40
CA GLY A 306 21.93 6.43 26.99
C GLY A 306 21.68 5.00 26.54
N ALA A 307 22.11 4.00 27.32
CA ALA A 307 21.86 2.59 27.03
C ALA A 307 20.36 2.23 27.11
N GLY A 308 19.66 2.72 28.14
CA GLY A 308 18.21 2.53 28.30
C GLY A 308 17.41 3.15 27.15
N LEU A 309 17.77 4.36 26.73
CA LEU A 309 17.17 5.05 25.59
C LEU A 309 17.42 4.31 24.27
N ALA A 310 18.63 3.81 24.04
CA ALA A 310 18.94 3.00 22.87
C ALA A 310 18.10 1.71 22.83
N ALA A 311 17.98 1.01 23.96
CA ALA A 311 17.15 -0.18 24.09
C ALA A 311 15.65 0.14 23.87
N ALA A 312 15.15 1.25 24.42
CA ALA A 312 13.77 1.68 24.22
C ALA A 312 13.47 2.01 22.75
N ARG A 313 14.39 2.67 22.03
CA ARG A 313 14.26 2.93 20.58
C ARG A 313 14.21 1.62 19.78
N ALA A 314 15.09 0.67 20.10
CA ALA A 314 15.09 -0.63 19.43
C ALA A 314 13.77 -1.39 19.69
N ALA A 315 13.28 -1.39 20.93
CA ALA A 315 12.01 -2.04 21.29
C ALA A 315 10.79 -1.36 20.61
N HIS A 316 10.78 -0.03 20.52
CA HIS A 316 9.76 0.72 19.79
C HIS A 316 9.78 0.38 18.29
N ALA A 317 10.96 0.35 17.66
CA ALA A 317 11.10 -0.02 16.25
C ALA A 317 10.61 -1.45 15.97
N ALA A 318 10.95 -2.41 16.85
CA ALA A 318 10.46 -3.78 16.75
C ALA A 318 8.93 -3.87 16.89
N ALA A 319 8.33 -3.12 17.83
CA ALA A 319 6.88 -3.07 18.00
C ALA A 319 6.17 -2.45 16.79
N ALA A 320 6.76 -1.41 16.18
CA ALA A 320 6.24 -0.80 14.96
C ALA A 320 6.25 -1.80 13.78
N SER A 321 7.37 -2.52 13.59
CA SER A 321 7.47 -3.57 12.58
C SER A 321 6.42 -4.67 12.79
N ALA A 322 6.21 -5.12 14.03
CA ALA A 322 5.21 -6.13 14.36
C ALA A 322 3.77 -5.65 14.05
N ARG A 323 3.46 -4.38 14.31
CA ARG A 323 2.16 -3.78 13.93
C ARG A 323 1.98 -3.76 12.41
N ASP A 324 3.01 -3.36 11.67
CA ASP A 324 2.94 -3.27 10.21
C ASP A 324 2.76 -4.65 9.57
N GLU A 325 3.43 -5.68 10.11
CA GLU A 325 3.21 -7.07 9.72
C GLU A 325 1.79 -7.55 10.03
N ALA A 326 1.26 -7.25 11.21
CA ALA A 326 -0.12 -7.61 11.58
C ALA A 326 -1.15 -6.92 10.66
N LEU A 327 -0.92 -5.65 10.31
CA LEU A 327 -1.76 -4.90 9.38
C LEU A 327 -1.69 -5.49 7.96
N ALA A 328 -0.50 -5.87 7.49
CA ALA A 328 -0.33 -6.51 6.19
C ALA A 328 -1.05 -7.85 6.11
N ARG A 329 -1.00 -8.67 7.17
CA ARG A 329 -1.75 -9.94 7.25
C ARG A 329 -3.26 -9.71 7.26
N ALA A 330 -3.74 -8.73 8.02
CA ALA A 330 -5.17 -8.40 8.06
C ALA A 330 -5.68 -7.95 6.68
N ARG A 331 -4.91 -7.15 5.94
CA ARG A 331 -5.25 -6.77 4.55
C ARG A 331 -5.27 -7.96 3.61
N ALA A 332 -4.25 -8.82 3.67
CA ALA A 332 -4.22 -10.04 2.85
C ALA A 332 -5.42 -10.98 3.13
N ALA A 333 -5.87 -11.05 4.38
CA ALA A 333 -7.09 -11.78 4.74
C ALA A 333 -8.36 -11.13 4.16
N GLN A 334 -8.47 -9.79 4.20
CA GLN A 334 -9.58 -9.07 3.56
C GLN A 334 -9.62 -9.30 2.04
N ASP A 335 -8.48 -9.27 1.37
CA ASP A 335 -8.37 -9.52 -0.07
C ASP A 335 -8.78 -10.97 -0.41
N THR A 336 -8.37 -11.93 0.44
CA THR A 336 -8.74 -13.35 0.28
C THR A 336 -10.24 -13.57 0.49
N HIS A 337 -10.83 -12.92 1.49
CA HIS A 337 -12.28 -12.97 1.71
C HIS A 337 -13.05 -12.35 0.53
N ALA A 338 -12.57 -11.24 -0.04
CA ALA A 338 -13.14 -10.65 -1.24
C ALA A 338 -13.09 -11.63 -2.44
N ALA A 339 -12.00 -12.40 -2.58
CA ALA A 339 -11.88 -13.44 -3.60
C ALA A 339 -12.89 -14.59 -3.40
N VAL A 340 -13.20 -14.97 -2.16
CA VAL A 340 -14.28 -15.94 -1.86
C VAL A 340 -15.63 -15.40 -2.33
N LEU A 341 -15.95 -14.15 -2.01
CA LEU A 341 -17.21 -13.53 -2.43
C LEU A 341 -17.34 -13.46 -3.96
N ALA A 342 -16.25 -13.15 -4.66
CA ALA A 342 -16.21 -13.16 -6.12
C ALA A 342 -16.41 -14.57 -6.70
N ALA A 343 -15.77 -15.60 -6.13
CA ALA A 343 -15.94 -16.99 -6.55
C ALA A 343 -17.37 -17.49 -6.33
N LEU A 344 -18.00 -17.13 -5.20
CA LEU A 344 -19.39 -17.46 -4.91
C LEU A 344 -20.35 -16.82 -5.93
N HIS A 345 -20.09 -15.56 -6.31
CA HIS A 345 -20.87 -14.90 -7.34
C HIS A 345 -20.72 -15.58 -8.72
N ALA A 346 -19.49 -15.97 -9.09
CA ALA A 346 -19.25 -16.71 -10.33
C ALA A 346 -19.97 -18.07 -10.36
N LEU A 347 -20.03 -18.78 -9.22
CA LEU A 347 -20.79 -20.02 -9.08
C LEU A 347 -22.30 -19.79 -9.27
N ASP A 348 -22.84 -18.69 -8.74
CA ASP A 348 -24.26 -18.34 -8.91
C ASP A 348 -24.61 -18.00 -10.36
N LEU A 349 -23.73 -17.27 -11.06
CA LEU A 349 -23.85 -17.02 -12.49
C LEU A 349 -23.79 -18.32 -13.31
N ALA A 350 -22.85 -19.22 -13.00
CA ALA A 350 -22.73 -20.52 -13.66
C ALA A 350 -23.98 -21.39 -13.43
N ARG A 351 -24.55 -21.36 -12.23
CA ARG A 351 -25.81 -22.05 -11.91
C ARG A 351 -26.98 -21.48 -12.72
N THR A 352 -27.11 -20.15 -12.78
CA THR A 352 -28.16 -19.49 -13.56
C THR A 352 -28.04 -19.82 -15.05
N ALA A 353 -26.83 -19.87 -15.59
CA ALA A 353 -26.56 -20.29 -16.97
C ALA A 353 -26.97 -21.75 -17.20
N ALA A 354 -26.63 -22.65 -16.27
CA ALA A 354 -27.02 -24.07 -16.34
C ALA A 354 -28.54 -24.25 -16.27
N ASP A 355 -29.23 -23.55 -15.39
CA ASP A 355 -30.69 -23.59 -15.26
C ASP A 355 -31.36 -23.06 -16.54
N THR A 356 -30.80 -22.01 -17.15
CA THR A 356 -31.28 -21.46 -18.43
C THR A 356 -31.06 -22.45 -19.59
N ALA A 357 -29.90 -23.09 -19.65
CA ALA A 357 -29.60 -24.10 -20.67
C ALA A 357 -30.51 -25.34 -20.51
N ALA A 358 -30.75 -25.79 -19.28
CA ALA A 358 -31.67 -26.88 -18.98
C ALA A 358 -33.12 -26.55 -19.37
N ALA A 359 -33.58 -25.33 -19.08
CA ALA A 359 -34.90 -24.86 -19.49
C ALA A 359 -35.05 -24.84 -21.03
N ARG A 360 -34.02 -24.38 -21.75
CA ARG A 360 -33.99 -24.41 -23.23
C ARG A 360 -34.02 -25.84 -23.76
N ALA A 361 -33.22 -26.75 -23.21
CA ALA A 361 -33.21 -28.16 -23.60
C ALA A 361 -34.57 -28.82 -23.37
N ALA A 362 -35.22 -28.54 -22.22
CA ALA A 362 -36.56 -29.05 -21.92
C ALA A 362 -37.63 -28.53 -22.90
N ALA A 363 -37.57 -27.25 -23.28
CA ALA A 363 -38.47 -26.68 -24.28
C ALA A 363 -38.30 -27.37 -25.65
N LEU A 364 -37.05 -27.57 -26.09
CA LEU A 364 -36.75 -28.26 -27.35
C LEU A 364 -37.18 -29.73 -27.34
N ALA A 365 -37.03 -30.44 -26.20
CA ALA A 365 -37.51 -31.80 -26.04
C ALA A 365 -39.05 -31.88 -26.12
N ALA A 366 -39.76 -30.88 -25.57
CA ALA A 366 -41.21 -30.78 -25.70
C ALA A 366 -41.64 -30.58 -27.16
N ASP A 367 -40.90 -29.76 -27.91
CA ASP A 367 -41.12 -29.54 -29.34
C ASP A 367 -40.87 -30.82 -30.15
N GLN A 368 -39.79 -31.56 -29.88
CA GLN A 368 -39.54 -32.88 -30.48
C GLN A 368 -40.67 -33.87 -30.21
N ALA A 369 -41.18 -33.91 -28.97
CA ALA A 369 -42.29 -34.78 -28.60
C ALA A 369 -43.59 -34.41 -29.33
N ALA A 370 -43.85 -33.11 -29.54
CA ALA A 370 -44.99 -32.65 -30.34
C ALA A 370 -44.87 -33.08 -31.80
N LEU A 371 -43.66 -33.01 -32.33
CA LEU A 371 -43.29 -33.44 -33.67
C LEU A 371 -43.45 -34.95 -33.89
N ALA A 372 -43.00 -35.76 -32.93
CA ALA A 372 -43.19 -37.21 -32.94
C ALA A 372 -44.69 -37.56 -32.97
N ARG A 373 -45.52 -36.90 -32.14
CA ARG A 373 -46.98 -37.07 -32.16
C ARG A 373 -47.60 -36.70 -33.52
N ALA A 374 -47.13 -35.64 -34.16
CA ALA A 374 -47.60 -35.24 -35.49
C ALA A 374 -47.24 -36.29 -36.56
N ARG A 375 -46.03 -36.86 -36.50
CA ARG A 375 -45.58 -37.95 -37.37
C ARG A 375 -46.44 -39.20 -37.20
N ASP A 376 -46.70 -39.62 -35.97
CA ASP A 376 -47.54 -40.79 -35.67
C ASP A 376 -48.98 -40.58 -36.16
N ALA A 377 -49.54 -39.38 -35.95
CA ALA A 377 -50.87 -39.03 -36.44
C ALA A 377 -50.97 -39.09 -37.97
N ALA A 378 -49.95 -38.62 -38.69
CA ALA A 378 -49.90 -38.73 -40.14
C ALA A 378 -49.70 -40.18 -40.63
N GLY A 379 -48.89 -40.97 -39.92
CA GLY A 379 -48.75 -42.41 -40.17
C GLY A 379 -50.09 -43.16 -40.02
N ALA A 380 -50.86 -42.82 -38.99
CA ALA A 380 -52.21 -43.36 -38.78
C ALA A 380 -53.20 -42.93 -39.88
N ALA A 381 -53.17 -41.66 -40.31
CA ALA A 381 -53.98 -41.17 -41.42
C ALA A 381 -53.63 -41.88 -42.74
N ARG A 382 -52.34 -42.11 -42.99
CA ARG A 382 -51.87 -42.91 -44.13
C ARG A 382 -52.43 -44.33 -44.10
N ALA A 383 -52.33 -45.02 -42.95
CA ALA A 383 -52.86 -46.37 -42.82
C ALA A 383 -54.38 -46.42 -43.07
N ARG A 384 -55.14 -45.41 -42.62
CA ARG A 384 -56.57 -45.26 -42.93
C ARG A 384 -56.82 -45.07 -44.43
N ALA A 385 -56.08 -44.18 -45.09
CA ALA A 385 -56.21 -43.95 -46.53
C ALA A 385 -55.85 -45.19 -47.37
N GLU A 386 -54.76 -45.89 -47.01
CA GLU A 386 -54.38 -47.16 -47.65
C GLU A 386 -55.44 -48.25 -47.42
N GLY A 387 -56.00 -48.34 -46.20
CA GLY A 387 -57.11 -49.25 -45.89
C GLY A 387 -58.37 -48.96 -46.69
N ALA A 388 -58.75 -47.68 -46.81
CA ALA A 388 -59.88 -47.24 -47.64
C ALA A 388 -59.66 -47.54 -49.13
N ALA A 389 -58.45 -47.31 -49.64
CA ALA A 389 -58.08 -47.63 -51.01
C ALA A 389 -58.13 -49.15 -51.29
N ARG A 390 -57.61 -49.97 -50.36
CA ARG A 390 -57.71 -51.44 -50.46
C ARG A 390 -59.15 -51.94 -50.37
N ALA A 391 -60.01 -51.30 -49.59
CA ALA A 391 -61.43 -51.65 -49.55
C ALA A 391 -62.16 -51.35 -50.87
N ILE A 392 -61.65 -50.44 -51.69
CA ILE A 392 -62.21 -50.10 -53.00
C ILE A 392 -61.71 -51.06 -54.09
N LEU A 393 -60.50 -51.62 -53.93
CA LEU A 393 -59.91 -52.59 -54.85
C LEU A 393 -60.37 -54.03 -54.49
N PRO A 394 -61.02 -54.76 -55.40
CA PRO A 394 -61.39 -56.16 -55.14
C PRO A 394 -60.13 -57.05 -55.01
N PRO A 395 -60.12 -58.03 -54.10
CA PRO A 395 -58.99 -58.96 -53.96
C PRO A 395 -58.80 -59.74 -55.28
N GLY A 396 -57.63 -59.57 -55.92
CA GLY A 396 -57.25 -60.27 -57.16
C GLY A 396 -57.08 -59.41 -58.41
N SER A 397 -57.20 -58.08 -58.35
CA SER A 397 -57.06 -57.19 -59.53
C SER A 397 -55.64 -56.66 -59.82
N GLU A 398 -54.59 -57.26 -59.26
CA GLU A 398 -53.23 -56.71 -59.27
C GLU A 398 -52.47 -56.72 -60.63
N PRO A 399 -52.78 -57.56 -61.64
CA PRO A 399 -52.13 -57.43 -62.96
C PRO A 399 -53.02 -56.95 -64.11
N ALA A 400 -54.26 -56.50 -63.88
CA ALA A 400 -55.22 -56.19 -64.95
C ALA A 400 -55.70 -54.72 -64.98
N LEU A 401 -54.79 -53.76 -64.79
CA LEU A 401 -55.05 -52.33 -65.02
C LEU A 401 -54.04 -51.74 -66.03
N ALA A 402 -54.12 -52.21 -67.27
CA ALA A 402 -53.82 -51.39 -68.45
C ALA A 402 -55.20 -51.06 -69.06
N ALA A 403 -55.78 -49.86 -69.00
CA ALA A 403 -55.34 -48.49 -68.75
C ALA A 403 -56.56 -47.69 -68.13
N PRO A 404 -56.47 -46.38 -67.81
CA PRO A 404 -55.95 -45.33 -68.67
C PRO A 404 -54.55 -44.94 -68.24
N ALA A 405 -53.65 -44.76 -69.21
CA ALA A 405 -52.27 -44.36 -68.97
C ALA A 405 -52.16 -43.07 -68.13
N GLU A 406 -53.25 -42.29 -68.00
CA GLU A 406 -53.39 -41.12 -67.15
C GLU A 406 -53.46 -41.45 -65.64
N LEU A 407 -54.29 -42.40 -65.20
CA LEU A 407 -54.43 -42.73 -63.77
C LEU A 407 -53.21 -43.49 -63.24
N ALA A 408 -52.66 -44.40 -64.06
CA ALA A 408 -51.39 -45.07 -63.78
C ALA A 408 -50.19 -44.10 -63.84
N ARG A 409 -50.22 -43.05 -64.67
CA ARG A 409 -49.23 -41.94 -64.59
C ARG A 409 -49.46 -41.04 -63.40
N THR A 410 -50.70 -40.82 -62.94
CA THR A 410 -50.97 -39.90 -61.82
C THR A 410 -50.67 -40.59 -60.48
N LEU A 411 -51.07 -41.85 -60.31
CA LEU A 411 -50.63 -42.70 -59.20
C LEU A 411 -49.15 -43.06 -59.31
N GLY A 412 -48.65 -43.33 -60.51
CA GLY A 412 -47.22 -43.53 -60.79
C GLY A 412 -46.39 -42.31 -60.45
N ALA A 413 -46.78 -41.10 -60.88
CA ALA A 413 -46.11 -39.86 -60.54
C ALA A 413 -46.27 -39.48 -59.06
N ALA A 414 -47.39 -39.80 -58.42
CA ALA A 414 -47.55 -39.63 -56.97
C ALA A 414 -46.68 -40.63 -56.19
N VAL A 415 -46.60 -41.88 -56.63
CA VAL A 415 -45.74 -42.93 -56.08
C VAL A 415 -44.26 -42.68 -56.39
N ASP A 416 -43.92 -42.09 -57.53
CA ASP A 416 -42.56 -41.74 -57.93
C ASP A 416 -42.10 -40.43 -57.28
N ALA A 417 -42.98 -39.44 -57.13
CA ALA A 417 -42.72 -38.26 -56.29
C ALA A 417 -42.57 -38.65 -54.82
N TRP A 418 -43.35 -39.65 -54.37
CA TRP A 418 -43.23 -40.22 -53.03
C TRP A 418 -41.97 -41.09 -52.88
N ARG A 419 -41.63 -41.95 -53.84
CA ARG A 419 -40.37 -42.72 -53.88
C ARG A 419 -39.15 -41.81 -54.00
N ALA A 420 -39.25 -40.68 -54.71
CA ALA A 420 -38.23 -39.65 -54.76
C ALA A 420 -38.12 -38.85 -53.45
N ALA A 421 -39.20 -38.75 -52.67
CA ALA A 421 -39.17 -38.21 -51.32
C ALA A 421 -38.60 -39.22 -50.30
N VAL A 422 -38.86 -40.52 -50.49
CA VAL A 422 -38.31 -41.62 -49.67
C VAL A 422 -36.83 -41.86 -49.97
N ALA A 423 -36.43 -41.88 -51.25
CA ALA A 423 -35.02 -42.00 -51.66
C ALA A 423 -34.18 -40.77 -51.24
N ARG A 424 -34.79 -39.59 -51.10
CA ARG A 424 -34.16 -38.44 -50.44
C ARG A 424 -34.01 -38.66 -48.93
N ALA A 425 -35.01 -39.23 -48.26
CA ALA A 425 -34.91 -39.57 -46.85
C ALA A 425 -33.84 -40.65 -46.56
N GLU A 426 -33.63 -41.61 -47.46
CA GLU A 426 -32.55 -42.62 -47.36
C GLU A 426 -31.16 -42.04 -47.69
N ALA A 427 -31.07 -41.04 -48.59
CA ALA A 427 -29.85 -40.28 -48.82
C ALA A 427 -29.47 -39.40 -47.62
N ASP A 428 -30.47 -38.90 -46.89
CA ASP A 428 -30.28 -38.11 -45.67
C ASP A 428 -29.82 -38.95 -44.47
N GLU A 429 -30.19 -40.24 -44.40
CA GLU A 429 -29.70 -41.19 -43.39
C GLU A 429 -28.19 -41.47 -43.56
N ARG A 430 -27.67 -41.40 -44.79
CA ARG A 430 -26.21 -41.40 -45.06
C ARG A 430 -25.55 -40.09 -44.62
N LEU A 431 -26.20 -38.95 -44.80
CA LEU A 431 -25.70 -37.64 -44.38
C LEU A 431 -25.63 -37.50 -42.85
N ALA A 432 -26.58 -38.11 -42.13
CA ALA A 432 -26.52 -38.24 -40.67
C ALA A 432 -25.35 -39.13 -40.21
N ALA A 433 -25.11 -40.26 -40.90
CA ALA A 433 -23.95 -41.12 -40.62
C ALA A 433 -22.60 -40.44 -40.95
N GLU A 434 -22.55 -39.58 -41.98
CA GLU A 434 -21.38 -38.76 -42.32
C GLU A 434 -21.17 -37.62 -41.30
N ALA A 435 -22.23 -37.04 -40.75
CA ALA A 435 -22.15 -36.05 -39.68
C ALA A 435 -21.66 -36.68 -38.35
N ASP A 436 -22.11 -37.88 -38.01
CA ASP A 436 -21.59 -38.65 -36.87
C ASP A 436 -20.11 -39.03 -37.06
N ALA A 437 -19.70 -39.39 -38.28
CA ALA A 437 -18.30 -39.63 -38.61
C ALA A 437 -17.45 -38.34 -38.53
N ALA A 438 -18.00 -37.19 -38.91
CA ALA A 438 -17.33 -35.89 -38.78
C ALA A 438 -17.21 -35.45 -37.30
N LEU A 439 -18.22 -35.70 -36.48
CA LEU A 439 -18.17 -35.49 -35.02
C LEU A 439 -17.14 -36.40 -34.34
N ALA A 440 -17.05 -37.66 -34.75
CA ALA A 440 -16.00 -38.58 -34.29
C ALA A 440 -14.59 -38.14 -34.72
N ALA A 441 -14.45 -37.50 -35.89
CA ALA A 441 -13.19 -36.94 -36.38
C ALA A 441 -12.76 -35.65 -35.65
N LEU A 442 -13.68 -34.95 -34.97
CA LEU A 442 -13.39 -33.76 -34.15
C LEU A 442 -13.03 -34.09 -32.69
N ALA A 443 -13.30 -35.31 -32.22
CA ALA A 443 -12.94 -35.76 -30.87
C ALA A 443 -11.43 -35.64 -30.51
N PRO A 444 -10.46 -35.84 -31.42
CA PRO A 444 -9.03 -35.62 -31.17
C PRO A 444 -8.69 -34.14 -30.90
N LEU A 445 -9.35 -33.19 -31.59
CA LEU A 445 -9.15 -31.76 -31.35
C LEU A 445 -9.62 -31.34 -29.94
N GLY A 446 -10.68 -31.97 -29.43
CA GLY A 446 -11.10 -31.81 -28.04
C GLY A 446 -10.16 -32.46 -27.02
N ALA A 447 -9.39 -33.48 -27.41
CA ALA A 447 -8.32 -34.03 -26.57
C ALA A 447 -7.09 -33.12 -26.57
N ASP A 448 -6.72 -32.54 -27.71
CA ASP A 448 -5.60 -31.59 -27.83
C ASP A 448 -5.86 -30.28 -27.08
N LEU A 449 -7.09 -29.75 -27.09
CA LEU A 449 -7.47 -28.58 -26.28
C LEU A 449 -7.42 -28.89 -24.77
N ARG A 450 -7.82 -30.09 -24.35
CA ARG A 450 -7.69 -30.53 -22.96
C ARG A 450 -6.24 -30.74 -22.55
N ALA A 451 -5.40 -31.26 -23.44
CA ALA A 451 -3.96 -31.38 -23.22
C ALA A 451 -3.28 -30.00 -23.14
N SER A 452 -3.71 -29.04 -23.96
CA SER A 452 -3.24 -27.65 -23.93
C SER A 452 -3.64 -26.94 -22.63
N ALA A 453 -4.88 -27.11 -22.18
CA ALA A 453 -5.35 -26.58 -20.88
C ALA A 453 -4.61 -27.23 -19.70
N ALA A 454 -4.35 -28.55 -19.75
CA ALA A 454 -3.56 -29.25 -18.74
C ALA A 454 -2.08 -28.80 -18.74
N ALA A 455 -1.49 -28.51 -19.90
CA ALA A 455 -0.15 -27.96 -20.02
C ALA A 455 -0.05 -26.52 -19.45
N ALA A 456 -1.07 -25.68 -19.67
CA ALA A 456 -1.16 -24.35 -19.07
C ALA A 456 -1.29 -24.41 -17.54
N ALA A 457 -2.09 -25.36 -17.01
CA ALA A 457 -2.20 -25.60 -15.57
C ALA A 457 -0.89 -26.13 -14.97
N ALA A 458 -0.16 -27.00 -15.68
CA ALA A 458 1.16 -27.49 -15.27
C ALA A 458 2.22 -26.38 -15.27
N ALA A 459 2.17 -25.46 -16.23
CA ALA A 459 3.04 -24.28 -16.27
C ALA A 459 2.78 -23.34 -15.08
N ALA A 460 1.51 -23.09 -14.74
CA ALA A 460 1.15 -22.30 -13.55
C ALA A 460 1.62 -22.97 -12.24
N ALA A 461 1.54 -24.30 -12.14
CA ALA A 461 2.06 -25.05 -10.99
C ALA A 461 3.60 -25.01 -10.89
N ALA A 462 4.31 -24.99 -12.03
CA ALA A 462 5.77 -24.84 -12.05
C ALA A 462 6.21 -23.42 -11.64
N ASP A 463 5.46 -22.39 -12.02
CA ASP A 463 5.68 -21.00 -11.58
C ASP A 463 5.51 -20.88 -10.05
N GLU A 464 4.50 -21.55 -9.48
CA GLU A 464 4.28 -21.55 -8.03
C GLU A 464 5.39 -22.31 -7.27
N ALA A 465 5.91 -23.41 -7.83
CA ALA A 465 7.06 -24.12 -7.28
C ALA A 465 8.36 -23.27 -7.33
N THR A 466 8.52 -22.45 -8.37
CA THR A 466 9.63 -21.50 -8.51
C THR A 466 9.55 -20.39 -7.46
N LEU A 467 8.34 -19.87 -7.24
CA LEU A 467 8.05 -18.87 -6.20
C LEU A 467 8.25 -19.43 -4.78
N ALA A 468 7.87 -20.69 -4.54
CA ALA A 468 8.09 -21.37 -3.27
C ALA A 468 9.58 -21.62 -3.00
N THR A 469 10.37 -21.93 -4.03
CA THR A 469 11.84 -22.06 -3.92
C THR A 469 12.48 -20.72 -3.62
N ALA A 470 12.10 -19.65 -4.32
CA ALA A 470 12.58 -18.29 -4.05
C ALA A 470 12.24 -17.80 -2.62
N ARG A 471 11.07 -18.17 -2.08
CA ARG A 471 10.70 -17.89 -0.68
C ARG A 471 11.57 -18.64 0.32
N ARG A 472 11.95 -19.89 0.01
CA ARG A 472 12.84 -20.71 0.84
C ARG A 472 14.27 -20.19 0.82
N ASP A 473 14.75 -19.79 -0.36
CA ASP A 473 16.06 -19.16 -0.54
C ASP A 473 16.14 -17.81 0.18
N ARG A 474 15.05 -17.02 0.16
CA ARG A 474 14.91 -15.81 0.98
C ARG A 474 15.02 -16.10 2.48
N ALA A 475 14.37 -17.16 2.97
CA ALA A 475 14.47 -17.55 4.37
C ALA A 475 15.90 -17.97 4.75
N GLY A 476 16.59 -18.72 3.88
CA GLY A 476 18.00 -19.09 4.08
C GLY A 476 18.98 -17.91 4.01
N LEU A 477 18.72 -16.92 3.15
CA LEU A 477 19.53 -15.69 3.05
C LEU A 477 19.33 -14.73 4.24
N LEU A 478 18.17 -14.78 4.89
CA LEU A 478 17.90 -14.02 6.11
C LEU A 478 18.55 -14.66 7.37
N ASP A 479 18.90 -15.95 7.32
CA ASP A 479 19.57 -16.69 8.40
C ASP A 479 21.11 -16.62 8.37
N GLY A 480 21.73 -16.06 7.32
CA GLY A 480 23.18 -16.07 7.15
C GLY A 480 23.77 -14.83 6.47
N LEU A 481 24.22 -13.87 7.28
CA LEU A 481 25.26 -12.84 7.03
C LEU A 481 25.51 -12.36 5.58
N ALA A 482 24.96 -11.18 5.27
CA ALA A 482 25.59 -9.99 4.66
C ALA A 482 24.47 -9.14 4.04
N THR A 483 23.81 -8.33 4.88
CA THR A 483 22.56 -7.63 4.58
C THR A 483 22.62 -6.78 3.31
N ASP A 484 23.80 -6.30 2.91
CA ASP A 484 23.99 -5.48 1.72
C ASP A 484 24.04 -6.30 0.43
N VAL A 485 24.72 -7.46 0.42
CA VAL A 485 24.76 -8.37 -0.74
C VAL A 485 23.39 -9.01 -0.99
N ALA A 486 22.67 -9.33 0.09
CA ALA A 486 21.29 -9.83 -0.01
C ALA A 486 20.33 -8.74 -0.53
N ARG A 487 20.52 -7.48 -0.12
CA ARG A 487 19.72 -6.34 -0.61
C ARG A 487 19.96 -6.08 -2.09
N ASP A 488 21.20 -6.08 -2.55
CA ASP A 488 21.54 -5.84 -3.95
C ASP A 488 21.05 -6.97 -4.87
N ARG A 489 21.17 -8.23 -4.41
CA ARG A 489 20.60 -9.38 -5.14
C ARG A 489 19.08 -9.35 -5.19
N LEU A 490 18.42 -8.94 -4.11
CA LEU A 490 16.96 -8.79 -4.08
C LEU A 490 16.50 -7.65 -4.99
N ALA A 491 17.18 -6.50 -4.97
CA ALA A 491 16.87 -5.38 -5.85
C ALA A 491 17.02 -5.78 -7.33
N SER A 492 18.07 -6.52 -7.67
CA SER A 492 18.30 -7.03 -9.01
C SER A 492 17.24 -8.07 -9.44
N ALA A 493 16.84 -8.98 -8.53
CA ALA A 493 15.79 -9.96 -8.80
C ALA A 493 14.40 -9.31 -8.97
N VAL A 494 14.07 -8.29 -8.18
CA VAL A 494 12.82 -7.52 -8.31
C VAL A 494 12.81 -6.76 -9.63
N ALA A 495 13.91 -6.13 -10.02
CA ALA A 495 14.03 -5.44 -11.32
C ALA A 495 13.84 -6.41 -12.50
N ALA A 496 14.44 -7.60 -12.44
CA ALA A 496 14.28 -8.63 -13.47
C ALA A 496 12.83 -9.16 -13.55
N ALA A 497 12.19 -9.42 -12.40
CA ALA A 497 10.80 -9.86 -12.35
C ALA A 497 9.82 -8.77 -12.85
N THR A 498 10.10 -7.51 -12.56
CA THR A 498 9.30 -6.37 -13.05
C THR A 498 9.43 -6.24 -14.57
N ALA A 499 10.66 -6.33 -15.11
CA ALA A 499 10.88 -6.30 -16.55
C ALA A 499 10.21 -7.47 -17.29
N ASP A 500 10.21 -8.68 -16.71
CA ASP A 500 9.51 -9.83 -17.28
C ASP A 500 7.98 -9.66 -17.24
N ALA A 501 7.43 -9.11 -16.14
CA ALA A 501 6.02 -8.79 -16.04
C ALA A 501 5.58 -7.73 -17.06
N GLU A 502 6.39 -6.68 -17.27
CA GLU A 502 6.16 -5.65 -18.29
C GLU A 502 6.22 -6.24 -19.71
N ALA A 503 7.19 -7.14 -19.98
CA ALA A 503 7.30 -7.83 -21.27
C ALA A 503 6.07 -8.72 -21.56
N ARG A 504 5.58 -9.46 -20.55
CA ARG A 504 4.37 -10.28 -20.67
C ARG A 504 3.12 -9.42 -20.85
N ALA A 505 2.99 -8.30 -20.13
CA ALA A 505 1.89 -7.35 -20.31
C ALA A 505 1.88 -6.75 -21.73
N ALA A 506 3.06 -6.42 -22.27
CA ALA A 506 3.19 -5.98 -23.65
C ALA A 506 2.78 -7.06 -24.66
N THR A 507 3.11 -8.33 -24.40
CA THR A 507 2.74 -9.47 -25.25
C THR A 507 1.23 -9.73 -25.19
N ALA A 508 0.61 -9.66 -24.01
CA ALA A 508 -0.84 -9.78 -23.84
C ALA A 508 -1.59 -8.66 -24.58
N THR A 509 -1.12 -7.41 -24.46
CA THR A 509 -1.70 -6.27 -25.19
C THR A 509 -1.56 -6.44 -26.71
N ALA A 510 -0.45 -7.01 -27.19
CA ALA A 510 -0.27 -7.32 -28.60
C ALA A 510 -1.25 -8.41 -29.08
N ALA A 511 -1.44 -9.47 -28.29
CA ALA A 511 -2.39 -10.54 -28.59
C ALA A 511 -3.84 -10.04 -28.60
N GLU A 512 -4.22 -9.14 -27.68
CA GLU A 512 -5.55 -8.50 -27.68
C GLU A 512 -5.80 -7.67 -28.94
N ARG A 513 -4.78 -6.91 -29.41
CA ARG A 513 -4.89 -6.14 -30.66
C ARG A 513 -5.03 -7.05 -31.88
N GLU A 514 -4.31 -8.17 -31.89
CA GLU A 514 -4.37 -9.15 -32.98
C GLU A 514 -5.74 -9.86 -33.01
N ALA A 515 -6.28 -10.22 -31.84
CA ALA A 515 -7.63 -10.77 -31.69
C ALA A 515 -8.72 -9.77 -32.13
N ALA A 516 -8.58 -8.49 -31.74
CA ALA A 516 -9.50 -7.43 -32.17
C ALA A 516 -9.44 -7.20 -33.70
N ALA A 517 -8.25 -7.26 -34.31
CA ALA A 517 -8.08 -7.16 -35.76
C ALA A 517 -8.70 -8.37 -36.49
N ALA A 518 -8.55 -9.58 -35.95
CA ALA A 518 -9.18 -10.78 -36.49
C ALA A 518 -10.71 -10.69 -36.42
N ALA A 519 -11.26 -10.21 -35.29
CA ALA A 519 -12.71 -9.99 -35.13
C ALA A 519 -13.26 -8.96 -36.14
N ALA A 520 -12.56 -7.83 -36.32
CA ALA A 520 -12.94 -6.82 -37.31
C ALA A 520 -12.92 -7.36 -38.75
N THR A 521 -11.95 -8.25 -39.06
CA THR A 521 -11.87 -8.91 -40.37
C THR A 521 -13.03 -9.89 -40.57
N ALA A 522 -13.41 -10.63 -39.53
CA ALA A 522 -14.56 -11.52 -39.56
C ALA A 522 -15.88 -10.75 -39.77
N ASP A 523 -16.10 -9.65 -39.03
CA ASP A 523 -17.28 -8.80 -39.20
C ASP A 523 -17.37 -8.19 -40.60
N ALA A 524 -16.24 -7.76 -41.17
CA ALA A 524 -16.18 -7.26 -42.54
C ALA A 524 -16.54 -8.36 -43.56
N ALA A 525 -16.05 -9.59 -43.36
CA ALA A 525 -16.39 -10.73 -44.20
C ALA A 525 -17.88 -11.11 -44.09
N THR A 526 -18.46 -11.08 -42.88
CA THR A 526 -19.88 -11.32 -42.66
C THR A 526 -20.74 -10.24 -43.33
N THR A 527 -20.34 -8.97 -43.21
CA THR A 527 -21.04 -7.85 -43.85
C THR A 527 -21.02 -7.99 -45.38
N ALA A 528 -19.86 -8.30 -45.96
CA ALA A 528 -19.73 -8.54 -47.40
C ALA A 528 -20.58 -9.74 -47.86
N ALA A 529 -20.67 -10.81 -47.06
CA ALA A 529 -21.52 -11.96 -47.36
C ALA A 529 -23.01 -11.59 -47.34
N ILE A 530 -23.45 -10.77 -46.39
CA ILE A 530 -24.83 -10.26 -46.30
C ILE A 530 -25.16 -9.37 -47.51
N GLU A 531 -24.27 -8.46 -47.89
CA GLU A 531 -24.45 -7.60 -49.06
C GLU A 531 -24.52 -8.41 -50.36
N THR A 532 -23.66 -9.43 -50.51
CA THR A 532 -23.66 -10.31 -51.68
C THR A 532 -24.94 -11.15 -51.75
N ALA A 533 -25.43 -11.66 -50.61
CA ALA A 533 -26.69 -12.39 -50.55
C ALA A 533 -27.89 -11.48 -50.89
N SER A 534 -27.90 -10.25 -50.37
CA SER A 534 -28.96 -9.26 -50.65
C SER A 534 -28.98 -8.85 -52.12
N ALA A 535 -27.80 -8.72 -52.76
CA ALA A 535 -27.67 -8.42 -54.18
C ALA A 535 -28.05 -9.59 -55.10
N ALA A 536 -27.97 -10.84 -54.61
CA ALA A 536 -28.43 -12.02 -55.35
C ALA A 536 -29.95 -12.22 -55.23
N GLU A 537 -30.56 -11.65 -54.20
CA GLU A 537 -32.01 -11.73 -53.94
C GLU A 537 -32.81 -10.62 -54.66
N ALA A 538 -32.15 -9.49 -54.98
CA ALA A 538 -32.66 -8.39 -55.81
C ALA A 538 -32.45 -8.66 -57.32
#